data_AF-A0A0A8B3B3-F1
#
_entry.id   AF-A0A0A8B3B3-F1
#
_cell.length_a   1.000
_cell.length_b   1.000
_cell.length_c   1.000
_cell.angle_alpha   90.00
_cell.angle_beta   90.00
_cell.angle_gamma   90.00
#
_symmetry.space_group_name_H-M   'P 1'
#
loop_
_entity.id
_entity.type
_entity.pdbx_description
1 polymer ?
#
loop_
_entity_poly.entity_id
_entity_poly.type
_entity_poly.pdbx_seq_one_letter_code
_entity_poly.pdbx_strand_id
1 'polypeptide(L)'
;MRVTRREDQELREREVLGGDATLSSESEGRDRSSAPDILRNDFQRDRDKILHSKAFRRLSHKTQVFLAVEGDHYRTRLTHTLEVSQISRTVARALSLNEDLTEAIALGHDLGHTPFGHAGEAALSDCLARREGLVLDGPSFAGSGDRSHLLFQHNRQSLRVVEAIENGGAGLNLTAEVRDGIVCHSGNLRAETLEGRVVAVSDRIAYVNHDIDDAIRAGLLSKADLPESTRAVIGKDHSERIESLVLDLVETSAEFGDIRMSDPMWAAMMELRSFLFDSVYTSSAVKTEADKASRLIGLLFEHYVEHPGEVPGEYRDIAGGDAVVAAVDYIAGMTDRFARDSFHDIFSPRSLRANELAS
;
A
#
# COMPACT_ATOMS: atom_id res chain seq x y z
N MET A 1 28.52 -26.98 10.55
CA MET A 1 27.27 -26.20 10.39
C MET A 1 26.12 -27.19 10.35
N ARG A 2 25.02 -26.94 11.09
CA ARG A 2 23.81 -27.79 11.08
C ARG A 2 22.79 -27.19 10.12
N VAL A 3 22.20 -28.01 9.25
CA VAL A 3 21.07 -27.58 8.40
C VAL A 3 19.82 -27.49 9.27
N THR A 4 19.16 -26.34 9.27
CA THR A 4 17.84 -26.15 9.88
C THR A 4 16.81 -26.35 8.77
N ARG A 5 15.92 -27.33 8.93
CA ARG A 5 14.83 -27.59 7.98
C ARG A 5 13.58 -26.78 8.35
N ARG A 6 12.57 -26.84 7.48
CA ARG A 6 11.26 -26.25 7.74
C ARG A 6 10.66 -26.74 9.06
N GLU A 7 10.64 -28.05 9.30
CA GLU A 7 10.04 -28.63 10.51
C GLU A 7 10.81 -28.22 11.79
N ASP A 8 12.14 -28.03 11.69
CA ASP A 8 12.93 -27.50 12.81
C ASP A 8 12.54 -26.04 13.15
N GLN A 9 12.10 -25.23 12.17
CA GLN A 9 11.64 -23.86 12.39
C GLN A 9 10.24 -23.82 12.99
N GLU A 10 9.31 -24.61 12.43
CA GLU A 10 7.95 -24.76 12.94
C GLU A 10 7.93 -25.20 14.42
N LEU A 11 8.85 -26.09 14.82
CA LEU A 11 9.01 -26.47 16.23
C LEU A 11 9.53 -25.32 17.10
N ARG A 12 10.49 -24.51 16.61
CA ARG A 12 10.99 -23.34 17.36
C ARG A 12 9.92 -22.27 17.52
N GLU A 13 9.06 -22.07 16.51
CA GLU A 13 7.93 -21.14 16.60
C GLU A 13 7.05 -21.49 17.81
N ARG A 14 6.73 -22.78 18.02
CA ARG A 14 5.94 -23.26 19.17
C ARG A 14 6.62 -23.04 20.52
N GLU A 15 7.95 -22.97 20.55
CA GLU A 15 8.72 -22.80 21.79
C GLU A 15 8.94 -21.32 22.15
N VAL A 16 9.05 -20.45 21.15
CA VAL A 16 9.53 -19.06 21.31
C VAL A 16 8.43 -18.02 21.14
N LEU A 17 7.42 -18.28 20.30
CA LEU A 17 6.35 -17.31 20.06
C LEU A 17 5.34 -17.31 21.21
N GLY A 18 4.67 -16.17 21.39
CA GLY A 18 3.59 -16.00 22.36
C GLY A 18 2.36 -16.84 21.99
N GLY A 19 1.50 -17.12 22.97
CA GLY A 19 0.32 -17.99 22.76
C GLY A 19 -0.68 -17.47 21.73
N ASP A 20 -0.73 -16.15 21.52
CA ASP A 20 -1.61 -15.50 20.54
C ASP A 20 -0.92 -15.23 19.18
N ALA A 21 0.34 -15.67 19.01
CA ALA A 21 1.06 -15.53 17.76
C ALA A 21 0.63 -16.59 16.74
N THR A 22 0.64 -16.23 15.47
CA THR A 22 0.24 -17.14 14.40
C THR A 22 1.37 -18.11 14.08
N LEU A 23 1.15 -19.42 14.25
CA LEU A 23 2.14 -20.45 13.91
C LEU A 23 2.05 -20.84 12.43
N SER A 24 3.19 -20.91 11.74
CA SER A 24 3.19 -21.32 10.32
C SER A 24 2.71 -22.76 10.13
N SER A 25 2.98 -23.64 11.10
CA SER A 25 2.49 -25.02 11.11
C SER A 25 0.98 -25.19 11.33
N GLU A 26 0.29 -24.11 11.74
CA GLU A 26 -1.16 -24.09 11.99
C GLU A 26 -1.90 -23.20 10.98
N SER A 27 -1.21 -22.83 9.90
CA SER A 27 -1.80 -22.03 8.83
C SER A 27 -3.02 -22.74 8.23
N GLU A 28 -4.04 -21.95 7.87
CA GLU A 28 -5.19 -22.43 7.08
C GLU A 28 -4.76 -22.86 5.67
N GLY A 29 -3.55 -22.52 5.27
CA GLY A 29 -2.92 -22.92 4.04
C GLY A 29 -3.31 -22.03 2.87
N ARG A 30 -3.26 -22.62 1.67
CA ARG A 30 -3.35 -21.93 0.38
C ARG A 30 -4.53 -22.48 -0.39
N ASP A 31 -5.19 -21.64 -1.18
CA ASP A 31 -6.32 -22.07 -2.03
C ASP A 31 -5.95 -23.19 -3.00
N ARG A 32 -4.70 -23.17 -3.51
CA ARG A 32 -4.16 -24.22 -4.37
C ARG A 32 -3.06 -24.98 -3.64
N SER A 33 -3.16 -26.31 -3.63
CA SER A 33 -2.15 -27.18 -3.04
C SER A 33 -0.77 -26.94 -3.66
N SER A 34 0.25 -26.84 -2.84
CA SER A 34 1.64 -26.76 -3.27
C SER A 34 2.48 -27.74 -2.45
N ALA A 35 3.50 -28.34 -3.07
CA ALA A 35 4.44 -29.16 -2.32
C ALA A 35 5.10 -28.30 -1.22
N PRO A 36 5.32 -28.85 -0.02
CA PRO A 36 6.05 -28.16 1.03
C PRO A 36 7.50 -27.90 0.59
N ASP A 37 8.08 -26.81 1.10
CA ASP A 37 9.50 -26.51 0.90
C ASP A 37 10.34 -27.26 1.95
N ILE A 38 11.57 -27.62 1.59
CA ILE A 38 12.47 -28.39 2.47
C ILE A 38 13.03 -27.49 3.59
N LEU A 39 13.23 -26.20 3.30
CA LEU A 39 13.92 -25.26 4.16
C LEU A 39 13.00 -24.17 4.70
N ARG A 40 12.04 -23.68 3.91
CA ARG A 40 11.24 -22.50 4.28
C ARG A 40 9.88 -22.88 4.83
N ASN A 41 9.44 -22.19 5.89
CA ASN A 41 8.03 -22.24 6.32
C ASN A 41 7.13 -21.52 5.32
N ASP A 42 5.81 -21.62 5.48
CA ASP A 42 4.88 -21.07 4.49
C ASP A 42 4.87 -19.54 4.41
N PHE A 43 5.10 -18.84 5.53
CA PHE A 43 5.16 -17.37 5.54
C PHE A 43 6.44 -16.83 4.89
N GLN A 44 7.58 -17.51 5.06
CA GLN A 44 8.82 -17.21 4.33
C GLN A 44 8.65 -17.37 2.82
N ARG A 45 7.94 -18.42 2.39
CA ARG A 45 7.64 -18.64 0.96
C ARG A 45 6.76 -17.52 0.42
N ASP A 46 5.85 -16.99 1.21
CA ASP A 46 4.96 -15.89 0.83
C ASP A 46 5.70 -14.58 0.67
N ARG A 47 6.53 -14.24 1.66
CA ARG A 47 7.45 -13.11 1.58
C ARG A 47 8.26 -13.16 0.29
N ASP A 48 8.89 -14.30 0.00
CA ASP A 48 9.76 -14.44 -1.17
C ASP A 48 8.97 -14.32 -2.49
N LYS A 49 7.75 -14.88 -2.55
CA LYS A 49 6.86 -14.71 -3.72
C LYS A 49 6.49 -13.26 -3.96
N ILE A 50 6.15 -12.52 -2.91
CA ILE A 50 5.82 -11.09 -2.99
C ILE A 50 7.04 -10.31 -3.49
N LEU A 51 8.20 -10.53 -2.88
CA LEU A 51 9.46 -9.85 -3.21
C LEU A 51 9.85 -10.00 -4.68
N HIS A 52 9.60 -11.18 -5.28
CA HIS A 52 9.92 -11.46 -6.68
C HIS A 52 8.82 -11.07 -7.70
N SER A 53 7.67 -10.59 -7.23
CA SER A 53 6.55 -10.20 -8.10
C SER A 53 6.87 -9.01 -9.02
N LYS A 54 6.10 -8.83 -10.10
CA LYS A 54 6.21 -7.63 -10.95
C LYS A 54 5.67 -6.40 -10.19
N ALA A 55 4.56 -6.56 -9.47
CA ALA A 55 3.93 -5.50 -8.68
C ALA A 55 4.87 -4.91 -7.62
N PHE A 56 5.58 -5.76 -6.86
CA PHE A 56 6.53 -5.27 -5.85
C PHE A 56 7.67 -4.47 -6.48
N ARG A 57 8.21 -4.92 -7.62
CA ARG A 57 9.24 -4.18 -8.36
C ARG A 57 8.75 -2.82 -8.86
N ARG A 58 7.46 -2.68 -9.20
CA ARG A 58 6.88 -1.40 -9.66
C ARG A 58 6.78 -0.37 -8.54
N LEU A 59 6.80 -0.77 -7.27
CA LEU A 59 6.77 0.15 -6.13
C LEU A 59 7.95 1.13 -6.12
N SER A 60 9.10 0.77 -6.72
CA SER A 60 10.26 1.67 -6.87
C SER A 60 10.03 2.81 -7.87
N HIS A 61 8.93 2.76 -8.62
CA HIS A 61 8.58 3.70 -9.67
C HIS A 61 7.20 4.33 -9.47
N LYS A 62 6.67 4.24 -8.24
CA LYS A 62 5.45 4.92 -7.79
C LYS A 62 5.80 5.86 -6.64
N THR A 63 5.31 7.10 -6.71
CA THR A 63 5.42 8.06 -5.61
C THR A 63 4.50 7.65 -4.45
N GLN A 64 4.96 7.92 -3.24
CA GLN A 64 4.16 7.73 -2.03
C GLN A 64 3.12 8.86 -1.89
N VAL A 65 3.61 10.12 -1.80
CA VAL A 65 2.80 11.31 -1.49
C VAL A 65 3.06 12.46 -2.46
N PHE A 66 4.32 12.88 -2.61
CA PHE A 66 4.64 14.01 -3.47
C PHE A 66 4.70 13.57 -4.93
N LEU A 67 3.85 14.18 -5.77
CA LEU A 67 4.02 14.17 -7.21
C LEU A 67 5.38 14.77 -7.51
N ALA A 68 6.34 13.88 -7.79
CA ALA A 68 7.78 14.11 -7.89
C ALA A 68 8.15 15.59 -8.07
N VAL A 69 8.41 16.27 -6.95
CA VAL A 69 9.18 17.51 -6.98
C VAL A 69 10.54 17.11 -7.55
N GLU A 70 11.09 17.86 -8.50
CA GLU A 70 12.37 17.50 -9.12
C GLU A 70 13.48 17.36 -8.06
N GLY A 71 14.10 16.18 -7.97
CA GLY A 71 15.17 15.85 -7.02
C GLY A 71 15.41 14.35 -6.88
N ASP A 72 16.63 13.94 -6.53
CA ASP A 72 17.10 12.54 -6.60
C ASP A 72 16.81 11.69 -5.34
N HIS A 73 16.17 12.26 -4.31
CA HIS A 73 16.06 11.63 -2.98
C HIS A 73 14.62 11.50 -2.44
N TYR A 74 13.58 11.58 -3.27
CA TYR A 74 12.21 11.41 -2.78
C TYR A 74 11.86 9.95 -2.50
N ARG A 75 11.06 9.72 -1.45
CA ARG A 75 10.60 8.38 -1.10
C ARG A 75 9.64 7.83 -2.17
N THR A 76 9.84 6.56 -2.48
CA THR A 76 8.96 5.76 -3.32
C THR A 76 8.09 4.87 -2.43
N ARG A 77 7.06 4.26 -3.01
CA ARG A 77 6.27 3.23 -2.32
C ARG A 77 7.12 2.07 -1.83
N LEU A 78 8.19 1.74 -2.54
CA LEU A 78 9.13 0.70 -2.11
C LEU A 78 9.83 1.10 -0.81
N THR A 79 10.34 2.33 -0.71
CA THR A 79 11.00 2.79 0.52
C THR A 79 10.03 2.92 1.69
N HIS A 80 8.77 3.29 1.45
CA HIS A 80 7.71 3.24 2.45
C HIS A 80 7.47 1.81 2.95
N THR A 81 7.27 0.89 2.01
CA THR A 81 7.03 -0.54 2.29
C THR A 81 8.15 -1.17 3.11
N LEU A 82 9.42 -0.83 2.81
CA LEU A 82 10.57 -1.32 3.57
C LEU A 82 10.61 -0.79 5.01
N GLU A 83 10.16 0.45 5.22
CA GLU A 83 10.06 1.01 6.57
C GLU A 83 8.92 0.40 7.37
N VAL A 84 7.74 0.24 6.76
CA VAL A 84 6.61 -0.48 7.37
C VAL A 84 7.04 -1.89 7.78
N SER A 85 7.78 -2.60 6.91
CA SER A 85 8.37 -3.91 7.21
C SER A 85 9.33 -3.85 8.41
N GLN A 86 10.22 -2.87 8.47
CA GLN A 86 11.18 -2.73 9.58
C GLN A 86 10.50 -2.43 10.92
N ILE A 87 9.55 -1.49 10.94
CA ILE A 87 8.79 -1.11 12.14
C ILE A 87 7.95 -2.30 12.62
N SER A 88 7.18 -2.91 11.71
CA SER A 88 6.29 -4.02 12.05
C SER A 88 7.05 -5.24 12.57
N ARG A 89 8.19 -5.60 11.98
CA ARG A 89 9.06 -6.68 12.48
C ARG A 89 9.64 -6.37 13.86
N THR A 90 9.94 -5.10 14.14
CA THR A 90 10.43 -4.67 15.46
C THR A 90 9.35 -4.87 16.52
N VAL A 91 8.12 -4.43 16.23
CA VAL A 91 6.95 -4.62 17.10
C VAL A 91 6.64 -6.10 17.30
N ALA A 92 6.57 -6.88 16.20
CA ALA A 92 6.30 -8.31 16.25
C ALA A 92 7.33 -9.06 17.10
N ARG A 93 8.63 -8.77 16.93
CA ARG A 93 9.68 -9.38 17.75
C ARG A 93 9.53 -9.03 19.23
N ALA A 94 9.23 -7.77 19.56
CA ALA A 94 9.06 -7.34 20.94
C ALA A 94 7.84 -7.99 21.63
N LEU A 95 6.78 -8.25 20.85
CA LEU A 95 5.56 -8.93 21.31
C LEU A 95 5.59 -10.46 21.16
N SER A 96 6.72 -11.04 20.74
CA SER A 96 6.86 -12.47 20.47
C SER A 96 5.85 -13.01 19.44
N LEU A 97 5.51 -12.21 18.42
CA LEU A 97 4.65 -12.57 17.29
C LEU A 97 5.47 -13.12 16.11
N ASN A 98 4.77 -13.68 15.11
CA ASN A 98 5.43 -14.26 13.94
C ASN A 98 6.01 -13.19 13.00
N GLU A 99 7.33 -13.08 13.01
CA GLU A 99 8.06 -12.09 12.21
C GLU A 99 7.96 -12.32 10.70
N ASP A 100 8.00 -13.58 10.25
CA ASP A 100 7.93 -13.91 8.82
C ASP A 100 6.54 -13.59 8.25
N LEU A 101 5.47 -13.87 9.00
CA LEU A 101 4.10 -13.47 8.63
C LEU A 101 3.97 -11.94 8.56
N THR A 102 4.43 -11.26 9.61
CA THR A 102 4.41 -9.80 9.69
C THR A 102 5.14 -9.16 8.50
N GLU A 103 6.33 -9.68 8.17
CA GLU A 103 7.12 -9.20 7.03
C GLU A 103 6.41 -9.47 5.69
N ALA A 104 5.85 -10.67 5.48
CA ALA A 104 5.12 -11.00 4.25
C ALA A 104 3.94 -10.05 4.02
N ILE A 105 3.14 -9.80 5.07
CA ILE A 105 2.01 -8.86 5.02
C ILE A 105 2.52 -7.44 4.71
N ALA A 106 3.54 -6.97 5.43
CA ALA A 106 4.10 -5.64 5.23
C ALA A 106 4.65 -5.44 3.81
N LEU A 107 5.29 -6.44 3.20
CA LEU A 107 5.76 -6.31 1.81
C LEU A 107 4.61 -6.35 0.78
N GLY A 108 3.48 -6.96 1.12
CA GLY A 108 2.33 -7.14 0.23
C GLY A 108 1.26 -6.04 0.32
N HIS A 109 1.23 -5.24 1.38
CA HIS A 109 0.10 -4.34 1.67
C HIS A 109 -0.16 -3.32 0.56
N ASP A 110 0.91 -2.81 -0.07
CA ASP A 110 0.88 -1.65 -0.96
C ASP A 110 0.88 -1.99 -2.47
N LEU A 111 0.82 -3.28 -2.83
CA LEU A 111 1.00 -3.75 -4.22
C LEU A 111 -0.04 -3.19 -5.22
N GLY A 112 -1.25 -2.90 -4.74
CA GLY A 112 -2.40 -2.47 -5.53
C GLY A 112 -2.54 -0.97 -5.70
N HIS A 113 -1.64 -0.16 -5.13
CA HIS A 113 -1.74 1.29 -5.27
C HIS A 113 -1.62 1.73 -6.73
N THR A 114 -2.45 2.67 -7.14
CA THR A 114 -2.39 3.29 -8.46
C THR A 114 -1.12 4.11 -8.66
N PRO A 115 -0.76 4.44 -9.92
CA PRO A 115 0.12 5.57 -10.19
C PRO A 115 -0.36 6.82 -9.44
N PHE A 116 0.58 7.66 -9.00
CA PHE A 116 0.30 8.92 -8.29
C PHE A 116 -0.41 8.77 -6.94
N GLY A 117 -0.37 7.58 -6.33
CA GLY A 117 -0.88 7.34 -4.98
C GLY A 117 -2.37 7.67 -4.83
N HIS A 118 -2.72 8.42 -3.77
CA HIS A 118 -4.11 8.73 -3.44
C HIS A 118 -4.85 9.51 -4.54
N ALA A 119 -4.15 10.30 -5.35
CA ALA A 119 -4.78 11.01 -6.48
C ALA A 119 -5.30 10.03 -7.54
N GLY A 120 -4.51 9.00 -7.86
CA GLY A 120 -4.94 7.95 -8.80
C GLY A 120 -6.07 7.09 -8.25
N GLU A 121 -6.04 6.77 -6.95
CA GLU A 121 -7.08 6.00 -6.26
C GLU A 121 -8.41 6.76 -6.25
N ALA A 122 -8.39 8.06 -5.91
CA ALA A 122 -9.55 8.92 -5.98
C ALA A 122 -10.10 9.03 -7.42
N ALA A 123 -9.21 9.18 -8.41
CA ALA A 123 -9.62 9.28 -9.82
C ALA A 123 -10.32 8.01 -10.34
N LEU A 124 -9.79 6.82 -10.03
CA LEU A 124 -10.46 5.56 -10.40
C LEU A 124 -11.80 5.40 -9.69
N SER A 125 -11.86 5.72 -8.40
CA SER A 125 -13.11 5.71 -7.63
C SER A 125 -14.17 6.65 -8.24
N ASP A 126 -13.80 7.87 -8.59
CA ASP A 126 -14.69 8.85 -9.23
C ASP A 126 -15.18 8.37 -10.60
N CYS A 127 -14.29 7.78 -11.41
CA CYS A 127 -14.62 7.20 -12.70
C CYS A 127 -15.64 6.05 -12.58
N LEU A 128 -15.41 5.12 -11.65
CA LEU A 128 -16.34 4.02 -11.37
C LEU A 128 -17.69 4.55 -10.90
N ALA A 129 -17.70 5.53 -9.99
CA ALA A 129 -18.93 6.12 -9.46
C ALA A 129 -19.78 6.77 -10.55
N ARG A 130 -19.15 7.53 -11.45
CA ARG A 130 -19.84 8.15 -12.60
C ARG A 130 -20.48 7.10 -13.50
N ARG A 131 -19.80 5.97 -13.74
CA ARG A 131 -20.35 4.88 -14.56
C ARG A 131 -21.49 4.12 -13.87
N GLU A 132 -21.47 4.02 -12.55
CA GLU A 132 -22.58 3.48 -11.76
C GLU A 132 -23.75 4.47 -11.60
N GLY A 133 -23.61 5.71 -12.11
CA GLY A 133 -24.62 6.76 -12.00
C GLY A 133 -24.76 7.33 -10.59
N LEU A 134 -23.74 7.17 -9.74
CA LEU A 134 -23.70 7.75 -8.41
C LEU A 134 -23.45 9.25 -8.49
N VAL A 135 -24.24 10.03 -7.75
CA VAL A 135 -24.06 11.48 -7.64
C VAL A 135 -22.92 11.76 -6.67
N LEU A 136 -21.86 12.39 -7.17
CA LEU A 136 -20.71 12.85 -6.39
C LEU A 136 -21.00 14.26 -5.86
N ASP A 137 -21.42 14.39 -4.60
CA ASP A 137 -21.60 15.69 -3.95
C ASP A 137 -20.26 16.18 -3.36
N GLY A 138 -19.38 16.66 -4.24
CA GLY A 138 -18.09 17.26 -3.87
C GLY A 138 -16.88 16.33 -4.02
N PRO A 139 -15.66 16.81 -3.69
CA PRO A 139 -14.45 16.01 -3.83
C PRO A 139 -14.42 14.83 -2.83
N SER A 140 -14.14 13.65 -3.36
CA SER A 140 -13.97 12.38 -2.65
C SER A 140 -12.76 12.43 -1.71
N PHE A 141 -13.00 12.75 -0.43
CA PHE A 141 -12.00 12.59 0.63
C PHE A 141 -12.53 11.65 1.71
N ALA A 142 -11.62 10.92 2.36
CA ALA A 142 -11.97 10.08 3.51
C ALA A 142 -12.65 10.94 4.59
N GLY A 143 -13.95 10.71 4.82
CA GLY A 143 -14.75 11.41 5.83
C GLY A 143 -15.93 12.24 5.31
N SER A 144 -16.12 12.40 3.99
CA SER A 144 -17.21 13.23 3.43
C SER A 144 -18.62 12.60 3.46
N GLY A 145 -18.79 11.38 3.98
CA GLY A 145 -20.08 10.67 3.98
C GLY A 145 -20.53 10.15 2.61
N ASP A 146 -19.92 10.63 1.52
CA ASP A 146 -20.02 10.07 0.17
C ASP A 146 -19.30 8.72 0.11
N ARG A 147 -19.93 7.69 -0.47
CA ARG A 147 -19.37 6.32 -0.60
C ARG A 147 -18.57 6.10 -1.88
N SER A 148 -18.53 7.08 -2.78
CA SER A 148 -17.81 7.01 -4.06
C SER A 148 -16.33 6.66 -3.91
N HIS A 149 -15.65 7.22 -2.90
CA HIS A 149 -14.25 6.93 -2.57
C HIS A 149 -13.99 5.47 -2.16
N LEU A 150 -15.03 4.64 -2.00
CA LEU A 150 -14.92 3.21 -1.63
C LEU A 150 -15.00 2.25 -2.83
N LEU A 151 -15.26 2.74 -4.04
CA LEU A 151 -15.43 1.86 -5.21
C LEU A 151 -14.11 1.26 -5.68
N PHE A 152 -13.03 2.03 -5.63
CA PHE A 152 -11.67 1.52 -5.76
C PHE A 152 -10.91 1.74 -4.46
N GLN A 153 -10.27 0.69 -3.97
CA GLN A 153 -9.44 0.73 -2.76
C GLN A 153 -8.15 -0.02 -3.00
N HIS A 154 -7.01 0.62 -2.74
CA HIS A 154 -5.70 0.03 -3.00
C HIS A 154 -5.48 -1.30 -2.26
N ASN A 155 -5.97 -1.43 -1.02
CA ASN A 155 -5.84 -2.66 -0.22
C ASN A 155 -6.59 -3.86 -0.85
N ARG A 156 -7.78 -3.61 -1.42
CA ARG A 156 -8.51 -4.63 -2.19
C ARG A 156 -7.82 -4.94 -3.50
N GLN A 157 -7.25 -3.93 -4.14
CA GLN A 157 -6.45 -4.15 -5.34
C GLN A 157 -5.16 -4.92 -5.03
N SER A 158 -4.51 -4.71 -3.88
CA SER A 158 -3.34 -5.47 -3.43
C SER A 158 -3.69 -6.94 -3.25
N LEU A 159 -4.86 -7.23 -2.64
CA LEU A 159 -5.38 -8.59 -2.55
C LEU A 159 -5.61 -9.19 -3.95
N ARG A 160 -6.28 -8.46 -4.84
CA ARG A 160 -6.50 -8.89 -6.23
C ARG A 160 -5.20 -9.14 -6.98
N VAL A 161 -4.16 -8.35 -6.74
CA VAL A 161 -2.82 -8.54 -7.33
C VAL A 161 -2.26 -9.91 -6.96
N VAL A 162 -2.31 -10.27 -5.68
CA VAL A 162 -1.74 -11.53 -5.19
C VAL A 162 -2.64 -12.75 -5.44
N GLU A 163 -3.95 -12.56 -5.65
CA GLU A 163 -4.88 -13.65 -5.93
C GLU A 163 -5.03 -13.97 -7.41
N ALA A 164 -5.02 -12.94 -8.27
CA ALA A 164 -5.45 -13.07 -9.66
C ALA A 164 -4.55 -12.40 -10.69
N ILE A 165 -3.81 -11.32 -10.39
CA ILE A 165 -3.09 -10.59 -11.46
C ILE A 165 -1.71 -11.17 -11.73
N GLU A 166 -0.93 -11.43 -10.68
CA GLU A 166 0.43 -11.94 -10.83
C GLU A 166 0.46 -13.32 -11.50
N ASN A 167 1.62 -13.68 -12.05
CA ASN A 167 1.84 -14.95 -12.74
C ASN A 167 0.85 -15.23 -13.90
N GLY A 168 0.43 -14.19 -14.61
CA GLY A 168 -0.41 -14.31 -15.82
C GLY A 168 -1.81 -14.85 -15.52
N GLY A 169 -2.42 -14.41 -14.43
CA GLY A 169 -3.77 -14.85 -14.05
C GLY A 169 -3.82 -15.85 -12.90
N ALA A 170 -2.67 -16.41 -12.52
CA ALA A 170 -2.61 -17.47 -11.53
C ALA A 170 -2.43 -16.96 -10.08
N GLY A 171 -2.16 -15.67 -9.89
CA GLY A 171 -1.80 -15.10 -8.59
C GLY A 171 -0.49 -15.67 -8.01
N LEU A 172 -0.18 -15.26 -6.78
CA LEU A 172 0.96 -15.76 -6.00
C LEU A 172 0.60 -16.99 -5.14
N ASN A 173 -0.69 -17.30 -4.99
CA ASN A 173 -1.19 -18.41 -4.16
C ASN A 173 -0.61 -18.34 -2.73
N LEU A 174 -0.76 -17.18 -2.09
CA LEU A 174 -0.32 -16.92 -0.72
C LEU A 174 -1.22 -17.64 0.30
N THR A 175 -0.79 -17.73 1.55
CA THR A 175 -1.61 -18.27 2.64
C THR A 175 -2.75 -17.30 2.98
N ALA A 176 -3.78 -17.80 3.66
CA ALA A 176 -4.95 -17.01 4.05
C ALA A 176 -4.58 -15.82 4.95
N GLU A 177 -3.65 -16.02 5.88
CA GLU A 177 -3.24 -15.02 6.89
C GLU A 177 -2.51 -13.84 6.25
N VAL A 178 -1.67 -14.10 5.24
CA VAL A 178 -1.00 -13.04 4.49
C VAL A 178 -2.01 -12.23 3.69
N ARG A 179 -2.98 -12.90 3.04
CA ARG A 179 -4.03 -12.23 2.27
C ARG A 179 -4.94 -11.36 3.16
N ASP A 180 -5.35 -11.89 4.31
CA ASP A 180 -6.13 -11.17 5.30
C ASP A 180 -5.36 -9.93 5.79
N GLY A 181 -4.10 -10.09 6.21
CA GLY A 181 -3.27 -8.97 6.61
C GLY A 181 -3.12 -7.90 5.53
N ILE A 182 -2.93 -8.30 4.26
CA ILE A 182 -2.83 -7.38 3.12
C ILE A 182 -4.11 -6.57 2.95
N VAL A 183 -5.29 -7.20 2.97
CA VAL A 183 -6.54 -6.44 2.77
C VAL A 183 -6.92 -5.62 3.99
N CYS A 184 -6.56 -6.05 5.19
CA CYS A 184 -6.96 -5.42 6.45
C CYS A 184 -6.03 -4.30 6.93
N HIS A 185 -4.91 -4.01 6.25
CA HIS A 185 -3.98 -2.96 6.70
C HIS A 185 -4.58 -1.55 6.71
N SER A 186 -5.59 -1.29 5.87
CA SER A 186 -6.19 0.03 5.66
C SER A 186 -7.69 0.06 5.95
N GLY A 187 -8.21 1.26 6.23
CA GLY A 187 -9.61 1.49 6.57
C GLY A 187 -10.01 0.96 7.95
N ASN A 188 -11.24 0.44 8.04
CA ASN A 188 -11.87 -0.07 9.27
C ASN A 188 -11.81 -1.60 9.37
N LEU A 189 -11.22 -2.27 8.39
CA LEU A 189 -11.03 -3.71 8.44
C LEU A 189 -10.02 -4.04 9.53
N ARG A 190 -10.22 -5.19 10.17
CA ARG A 190 -9.37 -5.66 11.26
C ARG A 190 -8.91 -7.06 10.90
N ALA A 191 -7.60 -7.23 10.79
CA ALA A 191 -7.00 -8.52 10.50
C ALA A 191 -7.31 -9.52 11.64
N GLU A 192 -7.45 -10.78 11.29
CA GLU A 192 -7.69 -11.86 12.25
C GLU A 192 -6.46 -12.04 13.13
N THR A 193 -5.27 -12.04 12.52
CA THR A 193 -3.98 -12.21 13.19
C THR A 193 -3.51 -10.92 13.88
N LEU A 194 -2.77 -11.06 14.99
CA LEU A 194 -2.12 -9.92 15.64
C LEU A 194 -1.04 -9.32 14.71
N GLU A 195 -0.35 -10.16 13.94
CA GLU A 195 0.65 -9.75 12.94
C GLU A 195 0.07 -8.79 11.90
N GLY A 196 -1.11 -9.11 11.34
CA GLY A 196 -1.79 -8.21 10.40
C GLY A 196 -2.21 -6.88 11.03
N ARG A 197 -2.63 -6.91 12.31
CA ARG A 197 -2.95 -5.68 13.06
C ARG A 197 -1.70 -4.84 13.34
N VAL A 198 -0.56 -5.47 13.63
CA VAL A 198 0.74 -4.79 13.78
C VAL A 198 1.10 -4.05 12.49
N VAL A 199 0.94 -4.67 11.32
CA VAL A 199 1.22 -4.01 10.04
C VAL A 199 0.30 -2.80 9.84
N ALA A 200 -0.99 -2.93 10.14
CA ALA A 200 -1.95 -1.83 10.01
C ALA A 200 -1.59 -0.60 10.87
N VAL A 201 -1.08 -0.79 12.09
CA VAL A 201 -0.62 0.33 12.93
C VAL A 201 0.74 0.85 12.48
N SER A 202 1.66 -0.05 12.11
CA SER A 202 3.00 0.31 11.63
C SER A 202 2.97 1.14 10.35
N ASP A 203 2.03 0.87 9.45
CA ASP A 203 1.80 1.67 8.24
C ASP A 203 1.45 3.13 8.59
N ARG A 204 0.58 3.34 9.58
CA ARG A 204 0.23 4.69 10.07
C ARG A 204 1.42 5.40 10.72
N ILE A 205 2.25 4.66 11.46
CA ILE A 205 3.48 5.19 12.07
C ILE A 205 4.47 5.65 10.98
N ALA A 206 4.73 4.80 9.98
CA ALA A 206 5.63 5.11 8.87
C ALA A 206 5.14 6.30 8.04
N TYR A 207 3.84 6.31 7.74
CA TYR A 207 3.18 7.39 6.99
C TYR A 207 3.41 8.76 7.65
N VAL A 208 3.08 8.89 8.94
CA VAL A 208 3.19 10.19 9.64
C VAL A 208 4.62 10.70 9.67
N ASN A 209 5.60 9.81 9.84
CA ASN A 209 7.00 10.23 9.93
C ASN A 209 7.58 10.66 8.59
N HIS A 210 7.27 9.96 7.50
CA HIS A 210 7.82 10.35 6.18
C HIS A 210 7.15 11.54 5.58
N ASP A 211 5.84 11.70 5.79
CA ASP A 211 5.14 12.87 5.29
C ASP A 211 5.71 14.16 5.90
N ILE A 212 6.10 14.12 7.19
CA ILE A 212 6.82 15.22 7.84
C ILE A 212 8.15 15.46 7.16
N ASP A 213 8.97 14.42 6.98
CA ASP A 213 10.32 14.57 6.44
C ASP A 213 10.31 15.04 4.98
N ASP A 214 9.39 14.52 4.16
CA ASP A 214 9.23 14.90 2.76
C ASP A 214 8.62 16.32 2.64
N ALA A 215 7.66 16.70 3.49
CA ALA A 215 7.12 18.06 3.51
C ALA A 215 8.17 19.08 3.94
N ILE A 216 9.03 18.75 4.91
CA ILE A 216 10.16 19.59 5.31
C ILE A 216 11.17 19.71 4.17
N ARG A 217 11.48 18.60 3.49
CA ARG A 217 12.41 18.58 2.35
C ARG A 217 11.89 19.39 1.16
N ALA A 218 10.58 19.33 0.90
CA ALA A 218 9.91 20.13 -0.13
C ALA A 218 9.79 21.62 0.25
N GLY A 219 10.17 22.01 1.47
CA GLY A 219 10.06 23.39 1.96
C GLY A 219 8.62 23.83 2.25
N LEU A 220 7.69 22.88 2.36
CA LEU A 220 6.28 23.16 2.70
C LEU A 220 6.09 23.34 4.21
N LEU A 221 6.94 22.69 5.00
CA LEU A 221 6.93 22.76 6.45
C LEU A 221 8.35 22.97 6.99
N SER A 222 8.41 23.47 8.21
CA SER A 222 9.58 23.46 9.07
C SER A 222 9.27 22.66 10.34
N LYS A 223 10.31 22.24 11.06
CA LYS A 223 10.13 21.54 12.35
C LYS A 223 9.33 22.38 13.38
N ALA A 224 9.38 23.70 13.26
CA ALA A 224 8.68 24.61 14.15
C ALA A 224 7.17 24.69 13.87
N ASP A 225 6.73 24.27 12.67
CA ASP A 225 5.32 24.29 12.29
C ASP A 225 4.53 23.11 12.87
N LEU A 226 5.24 22.04 13.29
CA LEU A 226 4.61 20.88 13.91
C LEU A 226 3.95 21.25 15.26
N PRO A 227 2.72 20.79 15.54
CA PRO A 227 2.02 21.12 16.78
C PRO A 227 2.84 20.81 18.04
N GLU A 228 2.89 21.75 18.99
CA GLU A 228 3.62 21.55 20.24
C GLU A 228 2.99 20.43 21.09
N SER A 229 1.66 20.29 21.04
CA SER A 229 0.88 19.18 21.62
C SER A 229 1.41 17.82 21.19
N THR A 230 1.62 17.62 19.88
CA THR A 230 2.12 16.34 19.35
C THR A 230 3.60 16.15 19.64
N ARG A 231 4.41 17.22 19.58
CA ARG A 231 5.85 17.16 19.87
C ARG A 231 6.14 16.80 21.33
N ALA A 232 5.28 17.21 22.26
CA ALA A 232 5.41 16.89 23.67
C ALA A 232 5.12 15.42 24.00
N VAL A 233 4.26 14.76 23.21
CA VAL A 233 3.85 13.37 23.41
C VAL A 233 4.68 12.40 22.59
N ILE A 234 4.82 12.67 21.29
CA ILE A 234 5.41 11.74 20.32
C ILE A 234 6.93 11.94 20.23
N GLY A 235 7.42 13.17 20.34
CA GLY A 235 8.84 13.48 20.19
C GLY A 235 9.11 14.60 19.17
N LYS A 236 10.33 15.16 19.22
CA LYS A 236 10.69 16.39 18.52
C LYS A 236 11.40 16.14 17.19
N ASP A 237 12.05 14.99 17.04
CA ASP A 237 12.72 14.58 15.82
C ASP A 237 12.28 13.20 15.35
N HIS A 238 12.77 12.80 14.17
CA HIS A 238 12.37 11.55 13.52
C HIS A 238 12.62 10.33 14.40
N SER A 239 13.78 10.24 15.04
CA SER A 239 14.16 9.09 15.86
C SER A 239 13.32 9.01 17.13
N GLU A 240 13.17 10.13 17.85
CA GLU A 240 12.33 10.20 19.05
C GLU A 240 10.88 9.80 18.76
N ARG A 241 10.34 10.22 17.62
CA ARG A 241 8.96 9.88 17.21
C ARG A 241 8.78 8.40 16.96
N ILE A 242 9.66 7.78 16.17
CA ILE A 242 9.58 6.34 15.89
C ILE A 242 9.74 5.56 17.19
N GLU A 243 10.72 5.90 18.02
CA GLU A 243 10.97 5.23 19.31
C GLU A 243 9.74 5.31 20.23
N SER A 244 9.17 6.49 20.43
CA SER A 244 8.04 6.68 21.35
C SER A 244 6.77 6.00 20.85
N LEU A 245 6.48 6.07 19.54
CA LEU A 245 5.32 5.40 18.93
C LEU A 245 5.45 3.87 19.05
N VAL A 246 6.63 3.32 18.73
CA VAL A 246 6.86 1.87 18.77
C VAL A 246 6.86 1.36 20.21
N LEU A 247 7.49 2.07 21.15
CA LEU A 247 7.51 1.68 22.55
C LEU A 247 6.10 1.66 23.15
N ASP A 248 5.33 2.74 22.96
CA ASP A 248 3.95 2.82 23.45
C ASP A 248 3.05 1.72 22.85
N LEU A 249 3.19 1.48 21.55
CA LEU A 249 2.47 0.39 20.86
C LEU A 249 2.79 -0.96 21.50
N VAL A 250 4.07 -1.27 21.75
CA VAL A 250 4.48 -2.54 22.35
C VAL A 250 4.00 -2.67 23.79
N GLU A 251 4.26 -1.68 24.64
CA GLU A 251 3.91 -1.74 26.07
C GLU A 251 2.40 -1.82 26.27
N THR A 252 1.64 -0.98 25.56
CA THR A 252 0.18 -0.99 25.63
C THR A 252 -0.38 -2.30 25.06
N SER A 253 0.15 -2.80 23.95
CA SER A 253 -0.35 -4.06 23.38
C SER A 253 -0.11 -5.25 24.32
N ALA A 254 1.05 -5.29 24.98
CA ALA A 254 1.38 -6.32 25.95
C ALA A 254 0.48 -6.28 27.20
N GLU A 255 0.08 -5.09 27.66
CA GLU A 255 -0.83 -4.94 28.80
C GLU A 255 -2.25 -5.41 28.48
N PHE A 256 -2.76 -5.08 27.29
CA PHE A 256 -4.16 -5.33 26.93
C PHE A 256 -4.42 -6.68 26.25
N GLY A 257 -3.38 -7.35 25.73
CA GLY A 257 -3.53 -8.59 24.96
C GLY A 257 -4.11 -8.37 23.56
N ASP A 258 -3.93 -7.18 22.97
CA ASP A 258 -4.34 -6.86 21.61
C ASP A 258 -3.51 -5.69 21.06
N ILE A 259 -3.42 -5.55 19.73
CA ILE A 259 -2.60 -4.51 19.11
C ILE A 259 -3.29 -3.14 19.23
N ARG A 260 -2.73 -2.28 20.08
CA ARG A 260 -3.20 -0.91 20.29
C ARG A 260 -2.12 -0.01 20.90
N MET A 261 -2.31 1.29 20.71
CA MET A 261 -1.57 2.35 21.40
C MET A 261 -2.36 2.85 22.61
N SER A 262 -1.70 3.58 23.50
CA SER A 262 -2.40 4.32 24.55
C SER A 262 -3.26 5.42 23.95
N ASP A 263 -4.35 5.78 24.64
CA ASP A 263 -5.27 6.82 24.15
C ASP A 263 -4.56 8.17 23.89
N PRO A 264 -3.64 8.64 24.76
CA PRO A 264 -2.87 9.87 24.50
C PRO A 264 -1.97 9.77 23.25
N MET A 265 -1.29 8.63 23.07
CA MET A 265 -0.38 8.45 21.93
C MET A 265 -1.16 8.37 20.62
N TRP A 266 -2.26 7.61 20.59
CA TRP A 266 -3.13 7.53 19.43
C TRP A 266 -3.73 8.89 19.05
N ALA A 267 -4.22 9.64 20.04
CA ALA A 267 -4.77 10.97 19.82
C ALA A 267 -3.72 11.92 19.22
N ALA A 268 -2.50 11.92 19.76
CA ALA A 268 -1.41 12.74 19.24
C ALA A 268 -1.03 12.34 17.80
N MET A 269 -0.94 11.04 17.50
CA MET A 269 -0.63 10.57 16.14
C MET A 269 -1.70 10.99 15.13
N MET A 270 -2.98 10.92 15.52
CA MET A 270 -4.09 11.34 14.66
C MET A 270 -4.16 12.86 14.49
N GLU A 271 -3.85 13.63 15.53
CA GLU A 271 -3.69 15.10 15.44
C GLU A 271 -2.59 15.46 14.44
N LEU A 272 -1.43 14.79 14.53
CA LEU A 272 -0.30 15.03 13.65
C LEU A 272 -0.65 14.68 12.19
N ARG A 273 -1.36 13.57 11.97
CA ARG A 273 -1.86 13.18 10.65
C ARG A 273 -2.86 14.21 10.09
N SER A 274 -3.78 14.71 10.90
CA SER A 274 -4.74 15.76 10.48
C SER A 274 -4.01 17.05 10.12
N PHE A 275 -3.05 17.46 10.93
CA PHE A 275 -2.22 18.63 10.67
C PHE A 275 -1.46 18.52 9.33
N LEU A 276 -0.87 17.35 9.04
CA LEU A 276 -0.17 17.12 7.78
C LEU A 276 -1.14 17.19 6.60
N PHE A 277 -2.32 16.58 6.73
CA PHE A 277 -3.37 16.67 5.72
C PHE A 277 -3.69 18.14 5.39
N ASP A 278 -4.00 18.93 6.42
CA ASP A 278 -4.38 20.33 6.25
C ASP A 278 -3.23 21.18 5.72
N SER A 279 -2.00 20.97 6.18
CA SER A 279 -0.87 21.86 5.86
C SER A 279 -0.17 21.52 4.55
N VAL A 280 -0.14 20.23 4.18
CA VAL A 280 0.62 19.74 3.03
C VAL A 280 -0.31 19.47 1.85
N TYR A 281 -1.37 18.69 2.07
CA TYR A 281 -2.24 18.19 1.00
C TYR A 281 -3.20 19.25 0.47
N THR A 282 -3.55 20.26 1.28
CA THR A 282 -4.39 21.38 0.82
C THR A 282 -3.59 22.52 0.17
N SER A 283 -2.25 22.44 0.17
CA SER A 283 -1.41 23.46 -0.46
C SER A 283 -1.71 23.56 -1.96
N SER A 284 -1.74 24.79 -2.48
CA SER A 284 -2.18 25.05 -3.87
C SER A 284 -1.32 24.35 -4.92
N ALA A 285 -0.01 24.23 -4.68
CA ALA A 285 0.92 23.54 -5.56
C ALA A 285 0.65 22.03 -5.60
N VAL A 286 0.53 21.37 -4.44
CA VAL A 286 0.25 19.93 -4.35
C VAL A 286 -1.11 19.62 -4.96
N LYS A 287 -2.12 20.42 -4.64
CA LYS A 287 -3.47 20.26 -5.19
C LYS A 287 -3.50 20.39 -6.71
N THR A 288 -2.77 21.36 -7.29
CA THR A 288 -2.73 21.56 -8.74
C THR A 288 -2.16 20.33 -9.46
N GLU A 289 -1.08 19.75 -8.94
CA GLU A 289 -0.49 18.54 -9.52
C GLU A 289 -1.39 17.32 -9.29
N ALA A 290 -2.02 17.20 -8.11
CA ALA A 290 -2.98 16.13 -7.83
C ALA A 290 -4.17 16.16 -8.80
N ASP A 291 -4.73 17.34 -9.09
CA ASP A 291 -5.81 17.51 -10.04
C ASP A 291 -5.40 17.11 -11.47
N LYS A 292 -4.15 17.38 -11.87
CA LYS A 292 -3.60 16.94 -13.17
C LYS A 292 -3.44 15.42 -13.21
N ALA A 293 -2.90 14.81 -12.15
CA ALA A 293 -2.76 13.37 -12.05
C ALA A 293 -4.11 12.66 -12.10
N SER A 294 -5.11 13.17 -11.36
CA SER A 294 -6.47 12.63 -11.37
C SER A 294 -7.12 12.74 -12.74
N ARG A 295 -6.97 13.88 -13.43
CA ARG A 295 -7.47 14.05 -14.80
C ARG A 295 -6.80 13.08 -15.78
N LEU A 296 -5.49 12.91 -15.67
CA LEU A 296 -4.72 11.98 -16.49
C LEU A 296 -5.24 10.55 -16.34
N ILE A 297 -5.39 10.08 -15.10
CA ILE A 297 -5.89 8.74 -14.79
C ILE A 297 -7.32 8.56 -15.30
N GLY A 298 -8.19 9.56 -15.10
CA GLY A 298 -9.55 9.50 -15.61
C GLY A 298 -9.62 9.41 -17.13
N LEU A 299 -8.80 10.16 -17.87
CA LEU A 299 -8.75 10.09 -19.33
C LEU A 299 -8.22 8.73 -19.83
N LEU A 300 -7.18 8.18 -19.19
CA LEU A 300 -6.71 6.82 -19.50
C LEU A 300 -7.80 5.78 -19.26
N PHE A 301 -8.53 5.89 -18.14
CA PHE A 301 -9.62 4.98 -17.82
C PHE A 301 -10.70 4.99 -18.89
N GLU A 302 -11.24 6.16 -19.25
CA GLU A 302 -12.28 6.23 -20.29
C GLU A 302 -11.78 5.66 -21.62
N HIS A 303 -10.55 6.00 -22.02
CA HIS A 303 -9.97 5.50 -23.25
C HIS A 303 -9.87 3.97 -23.29
N TYR A 304 -9.34 3.34 -22.23
CA TYR A 304 -9.18 1.88 -22.19
C TYR A 304 -10.52 1.13 -22.05
N VAL A 305 -11.54 1.76 -21.46
CA VAL A 305 -12.90 1.21 -21.43
C VAL A 305 -13.54 1.26 -22.82
N GLU A 306 -13.36 2.36 -23.57
CA GLU A 306 -13.86 2.51 -24.94
C GLU A 306 -13.08 1.67 -25.96
N HIS A 307 -11.78 1.46 -25.71
CA HIS A 307 -10.85 0.73 -26.59
C HIS A 307 -10.23 -0.47 -25.85
N PRO A 308 -11.03 -1.46 -25.42
CA PRO A 308 -10.52 -2.59 -24.64
C PRO A 308 -9.44 -3.38 -25.40
N GLY A 309 -9.44 -3.33 -26.74
CA GLY A 309 -8.40 -3.90 -27.61
C GLY A 309 -6.97 -3.44 -27.29
N GLU A 310 -6.81 -2.25 -26.70
CA GLU A 310 -5.51 -1.65 -26.35
C GLU A 310 -5.01 -2.03 -24.94
N VAL A 311 -5.89 -2.55 -24.08
CA VAL A 311 -5.49 -3.14 -22.80
C VAL A 311 -4.75 -4.46 -23.08
N PRO A 312 -3.59 -4.77 -22.45
CA PRO A 312 -2.90 -6.03 -22.70
C PRO A 312 -3.80 -7.24 -22.47
N GLY A 313 -3.67 -8.26 -23.33
CA GLY A 313 -4.54 -9.45 -23.31
C GLY A 313 -4.62 -10.14 -21.95
N GLU A 314 -3.50 -10.18 -21.21
CA GLU A 314 -3.46 -10.76 -19.86
C GLU A 314 -4.52 -10.15 -18.92
N TYR A 315 -4.67 -8.83 -18.89
CA TYR A 315 -5.65 -8.16 -18.01
C TYR A 315 -7.08 -8.39 -18.46
N ARG A 316 -7.32 -8.48 -19.77
CA ARG A 316 -8.65 -8.80 -20.31
C ARG A 316 -9.09 -10.21 -19.98
N ASP A 317 -8.16 -11.16 -20.09
CA ASP A 317 -8.42 -12.57 -19.78
C ASP A 317 -8.70 -12.73 -18.28
N ILE A 318 -7.91 -12.07 -17.42
CA ILE A 318 -8.13 -12.02 -15.96
C ILE A 318 -9.48 -11.39 -15.60
N ALA A 319 -9.87 -10.33 -16.31
CA ALA A 319 -11.14 -9.65 -16.11
C ALA A 319 -12.35 -10.43 -16.69
N GLY A 320 -12.15 -11.58 -17.32
CA GLY A 320 -13.24 -12.35 -17.93
C GLY A 320 -13.97 -11.60 -19.05
N GLY A 321 -13.28 -10.69 -19.74
CA GLY A 321 -13.85 -9.84 -20.79
C GLY A 321 -14.56 -8.58 -20.30
N ASP A 322 -14.58 -8.30 -18.98
CA ASP A 322 -15.06 -7.02 -18.46
C ASP A 322 -14.04 -5.91 -18.75
N ALA A 323 -14.39 -5.01 -19.67
CA ALA A 323 -13.53 -3.90 -20.10
C ALA A 323 -13.19 -2.94 -18.94
N VAL A 324 -14.10 -2.77 -17.98
CA VAL A 324 -13.93 -1.85 -16.85
C VAL A 324 -12.91 -2.41 -15.88
N VAL A 325 -13.09 -3.67 -15.49
CA VAL A 325 -12.15 -4.36 -14.59
C VAL A 325 -10.78 -4.47 -15.24
N ALA A 326 -10.71 -4.80 -16.54
CA ALA A 326 -9.45 -4.85 -17.27
C ALA A 326 -8.73 -3.50 -17.30
N ALA A 327 -9.46 -2.40 -17.51
CA ALA A 327 -8.90 -1.05 -17.48
C ALA A 327 -8.39 -0.67 -16.08
N VAL A 328 -9.17 -0.96 -15.02
CA VAL A 328 -8.77 -0.71 -13.62
C VAL A 328 -7.49 -1.48 -13.28
N ASP A 329 -7.45 -2.79 -13.55
CA ASP A 329 -6.31 -3.63 -13.24
C ASP A 329 -5.04 -3.16 -13.98
N TYR A 330 -5.20 -2.81 -15.26
CA TYR A 330 -4.10 -2.34 -16.09
C TYR A 330 -3.56 -0.99 -15.59
N ILE A 331 -4.44 -0.01 -15.36
CA ILE A 331 -4.05 1.33 -14.90
C ILE A 331 -3.43 1.27 -13.50
N ALA A 332 -4.05 0.57 -12.54
CA ALA A 332 -3.49 0.40 -11.21
C ALA A 332 -2.11 -0.28 -11.26
N GLY A 333 -1.91 -1.18 -12.22
CA GLY A 333 -0.65 -1.86 -12.48
C GLY A 333 0.46 -1.00 -13.13
N MET A 334 0.17 0.21 -13.61
CA MET A 334 1.18 1.09 -14.23
C MET A 334 2.13 1.71 -13.20
N THR A 335 3.31 2.17 -13.65
CA THR A 335 4.15 3.09 -12.88
C THR A 335 3.79 4.53 -13.22
N ASP A 336 4.20 5.49 -12.41
CA ASP A 336 3.89 6.92 -12.65
C ASP A 336 4.39 7.38 -14.02
N ARG A 337 5.64 7.03 -14.35
CA ARG A 337 6.24 7.35 -15.64
C ARG A 337 5.47 6.71 -16.79
N PHE A 338 5.16 5.42 -16.69
CA PHE A 338 4.46 4.70 -17.75
C PHE A 338 3.05 5.25 -17.98
N ALA A 339 2.34 5.64 -16.91
CA ALA A 339 1.04 6.28 -17.02
C ALA A 339 1.13 7.63 -17.75
N ARG A 340 2.13 8.46 -17.44
CA ARG A 340 2.36 9.73 -18.18
C ARG A 340 2.71 9.51 -19.64
N ASP A 341 3.59 8.56 -19.92
CA ASP A 341 4.02 8.27 -21.28
C ASP A 341 2.85 7.74 -22.11
N SER A 342 2.05 6.84 -21.53
CA SER A 342 0.80 6.34 -22.16
C SER A 342 -0.18 7.47 -22.45
N PHE A 343 -0.37 8.39 -21.49
CA PHE A 343 -1.22 9.55 -21.68
C PHE A 343 -0.73 10.45 -22.83
N HIS A 344 0.57 10.72 -22.89
CA HIS A 344 1.14 11.50 -23.98
C HIS A 344 0.97 10.82 -25.34
N ASP A 345 1.18 9.50 -25.39
CA ASP A 345 1.09 8.73 -26.63
C ASP A 345 -0.33 8.66 -27.20
N ILE A 346 -1.34 8.60 -26.32
CA ILE A 346 -2.75 8.51 -26.70
C ILE A 346 -3.33 9.89 -27.05
N PHE A 347 -3.08 10.90 -26.21
CA PHE A 347 -3.81 12.18 -26.28
C PHE A 347 -3.00 13.35 -26.86
N SER A 348 -1.67 13.25 -26.96
CA SER A 348 -0.86 14.35 -27.52
C SER A 348 -0.73 14.20 -29.03
N PRO A 349 -1.16 15.20 -29.83
CA PRO A 349 -0.98 15.18 -31.27
C PRO A 349 0.50 15.08 -31.64
N ARG A 350 0.85 14.18 -32.56
CA ARG A 350 2.19 14.09 -33.13
C ARG A 350 2.20 14.63 -34.55
N SER A 351 3.25 15.36 -34.91
CA SER A 351 3.50 15.76 -36.30
C SER A 351 3.76 14.50 -37.12
N LEU A 352 2.87 14.19 -38.07
CA LEU A 352 3.04 13.08 -39.01
C LEU A 352 4.28 13.31 -39.87
N ARG A 353 5.13 12.30 -40.00
CA ARG A 353 6.27 12.39 -40.95
C ARG A 353 5.72 12.20 -42.36
N ALA A 354 6.28 12.92 -43.34
CA ALA A 354 5.84 12.87 -44.74
C ALA A 354 5.79 11.43 -45.32
N ASN A 355 6.60 10.51 -44.79
CA ASN A 355 6.65 9.11 -45.22
C ASN A 355 5.49 8.24 -44.68
N GLU A 356 4.81 8.66 -43.60
CA GLU A 356 3.64 7.98 -43.03
C GLU A 356 2.33 8.38 -43.74
N LEU A 357 2.35 9.50 -44.48
CA LEU A 357 1.24 9.97 -45.31
C LEU A 357 1.19 9.27 -46.69
N ALA A 358 2.19 8.44 -47.00
CA ALA A 358 2.35 7.76 -48.28
C ALA A 358 2.02 6.25 -48.24
N SER A 359 1.63 5.73 -47.09
CA SER A 359 1.10 4.37 -46.85
C SER A 359 -0.39 4.44 -46.55
#